data_AF-D7BFY2-F1
#
_entry.id   AF-D7BFY2-F1
#
_cell.length_a   1.000
_cell.length_b   1.000
_cell.length_c   1.000
_cell.angle_alpha   90.00
_cell.angle_beta   90.00
_cell.angle_gamma   90.00
#
_symmetry.space_group_name_H-M   'P 1'
#
loop_
_entity.id
_entity.type
_entity.pdbx_description
1 polymer ?
#
loop_
_entity_poly.entity_id
_entity_poly.type
_entity_poly.pdbx_seq_one_letter_code
_entity_poly.pdbx_strand_id
1 'polypeptide(L)'
;MLRKLLKQYGTVRVVGLLTLASVALSLMLTSAVSYLQNGHVSASGLFIGFIVPLIIAPVFSYFQLRLIAQLEQAYSELHRLSITDYLTNTHNRRYFIQQAQQMFAMAQRDLKPLSVLLFDADDFKKINDTHGHLVGDQVLARIAEVTRAHVRKGDLVARYGGEEFAVLLPNTQIPEALEVAMRIHQEILNNPVTYAGSPIVATVSMGVVALELSHRTLDELLAKADGALYRAKNTGKNRIELGSADV
;
A
#
# COMPACT_ATOMS: atom_id res chain seq x y z
N MET A 1 11.26 4.93 -14.46
CA MET A 1 11.86 5.04 -15.81
C MET A 1 13.34 4.61 -15.81
N LEU A 2 14.17 5.16 -14.90
CA LEU A 2 15.59 4.82 -14.74
C LEU A 2 15.85 3.32 -14.47
N ARG A 3 15.06 2.69 -13.61
CA ARG A 3 15.14 1.25 -13.30
C ARG A 3 14.87 0.34 -14.50
N LYS A 4 13.97 0.74 -15.42
CA LYS A 4 13.72 0.03 -16.69
C LYS A 4 14.94 0.15 -17.62
N LEU A 5 15.49 1.35 -17.75
CA LEU A 5 16.68 1.61 -18.56
C LEU A 5 17.91 0.85 -18.04
N LEU A 6 18.13 0.84 -16.73
CA LEU A 6 19.24 0.10 -16.10
C LEU A 6 19.08 -1.43 -16.27
N LYS A 7 17.87 -1.97 -16.15
CA LYS A 7 17.59 -3.40 -16.41
C LYS A 7 17.76 -3.78 -17.88
N GLN A 8 17.37 -2.90 -18.80
CA GLN A 8 17.36 -3.18 -20.24
C GLN A 8 18.75 -3.01 -20.89
N TYR A 9 19.52 -2.01 -20.45
CA TYR A 9 20.79 -1.65 -21.09
C TYR A 9 22.03 -1.87 -20.22
N GLY A 10 21.87 -2.04 -18.90
CA GLY A 10 22.99 -2.19 -17.97
C GLY A 10 23.72 -0.88 -17.66
N THR A 11 24.30 -0.78 -16.46
CA THR A 11 24.90 0.46 -15.93
C THR A 11 26.01 1.01 -16.84
N VAL A 12 26.87 0.14 -17.40
CA VAL A 12 27.99 0.56 -18.25
C VAL A 12 27.51 1.25 -19.53
N ARG A 13 26.45 0.75 -20.17
CA ARG A 13 25.94 1.37 -21.41
C ARG A 13 25.25 2.70 -21.13
N VAL A 14 24.53 2.81 -20.02
CA VAL A 14 23.90 4.08 -19.60
C VAL A 14 24.98 5.13 -19.28
N VAL A 15 26.04 4.75 -18.55
CA VAL A 15 27.20 5.62 -18.29
C VAL A 15 27.86 6.07 -19.60
N GLY A 16 28.05 5.16 -20.55
CA GLY A 16 28.61 5.48 -21.87
C GLY A 16 27.74 6.48 -22.65
N LEU A 17 26.42 6.28 -22.68
CA LEU A 17 25.49 7.20 -23.34
C LEU A 17 25.49 8.59 -22.70
N LEU A 18 25.50 8.67 -21.36
CA LEU A 18 25.59 9.94 -20.64
C LEU A 18 26.91 10.65 -20.90
N THR A 19 28.01 9.90 -20.99
CA THR A 19 29.34 10.45 -21.30
C THR A 19 29.37 11.03 -22.71
N LEU A 20 28.85 10.31 -23.71
CA LEU A 20 28.78 10.80 -25.09
C LEU A 20 27.93 12.07 -25.19
N ALA A 21 26.77 12.10 -24.53
CA ALA A 21 25.91 13.27 -24.48
C ALA A 21 26.61 14.46 -23.81
N SER A 22 27.35 14.22 -22.73
CA SER A 22 28.11 15.25 -22.01
C SER A 22 29.26 15.82 -22.85
N VAL A 23 30.01 14.98 -23.56
CA VAL A 23 31.07 15.41 -24.49
C VAL A 23 30.49 16.22 -25.64
N ALA A 24 29.40 15.74 -26.27
CA ALA A 24 28.75 16.45 -27.37
C ALA A 24 28.24 17.84 -26.94
N LEU A 25 27.57 17.93 -25.79
CA LEU A 25 27.09 19.19 -25.24
C LEU A 25 28.24 20.14 -24.91
N SER A 26 29.32 19.62 -24.31
CA SER A 26 30.50 20.42 -23.98
C SER A 26 31.17 20.98 -25.24
N LEU A 27 31.36 20.16 -26.28
CA LEU A 27 31.92 20.62 -27.55
C LEU A 27 31.04 21.66 -28.24
N MET A 28 29.72 21.49 -28.22
CA MET A 28 28.77 22.48 -28.76
C MET A 28 28.86 23.81 -28.01
N LEU A 29 28.83 23.77 -26.68
CA LEU A 29 28.93 24.97 -25.83
C LEU A 29 30.27 25.68 -26.02
N THR A 30 31.39 24.94 -25.98
CA THR A 30 32.72 25.52 -26.15
C THR A 30 32.91 26.14 -27.53
N SER A 31 32.38 25.49 -28.58
CA SER A 31 32.41 26.04 -29.95
C SER A 31 31.61 27.33 -30.05
N ALA A 32 30.39 27.35 -29.50
CA ALA A 32 29.51 28.53 -29.52
C ALA A 32 30.14 29.71 -28.77
N VAL A 33 30.64 29.50 -27.55
CA VAL A 33 31.27 30.54 -26.73
C VAL A 33 32.54 31.07 -27.41
N SER A 34 33.40 30.18 -27.92
CA SER A 34 34.63 30.60 -28.61
C SER A 34 34.33 31.43 -29.85
N TYR A 35 33.33 31.04 -30.64
CA TYR A 35 32.94 31.77 -31.84
C TYR A 35 32.38 33.16 -31.51
N LEU A 36 31.56 33.28 -30.47
CA LEU A 36 31.01 34.57 -30.03
C LEU A 36 32.07 35.55 -29.52
N GLN A 37 33.11 35.05 -28.82
CA GLN A 37 34.14 35.90 -28.24
C GLN A 37 35.27 36.27 -29.21
N ASN A 38 35.70 35.31 -30.03
CA ASN A 38 36.93 35.43 -30.82
C ASN A 38 36.67 35.40 -32.34
N GLY A 39 35.43 35.23 -32.78
CA GLY A 39 35.05 35.09 -34.19
C GLY A 39 35.45 33.76 -34.84
N HIS A 40 36.07 32.85 -34.08
CA HIS A 40 36.49 31.53 -34.54
C HIS A 40 36.50 30.52 -33.38
N VAL A 41 36.52 29.23 -33.72
CA VAL A 41 36.58 28.13 -32.74
C VAL A 41 38.03 27.84 -32.38
N SER A 42 38.35 27.95 -31.09
CA SER A 42 39.69 27.67 -30.57
C SER A 42 39.94 26.17 -30.43
N ALA A 43 41.07 25.69 -30.98
CA ALA A 43 41.50 24.29 -30.90
C ALA A 43 41.75 23.84 -29.45
N SER A 44 42.33 24.70 -28.61
CA SER A 44 42.53 24.40 -27.18
C SER A 44 41.21 24.31 -26.43
N GLY A 45 40.21 25.11 -26.82
CA GLY A 45 38.84 25.01 -26.30
C GLY A 45 38.21 23.65 -26.61
N LEU A 46 38.28 23.20 -27.86
CA LEU A 46 37.77 21.89 -28.25
C LEU A 46 38.46 20.74 -27.51
N PHE A 47 39.78 20.83 -27.32
CA PHE A 47 40.53 19.83 -26.56
C PHE A 47 40.06 19.72 -25.11
N ILE A 48 39.87 20.87 -24.43
CA ILE A 48 39.35 20.92 -23.06
C ILE A 48 37.90 20.39 -23.02
N GLY A 49 37.06 20.83 -23.95
CA GLY A 49 35.66 20.42 -24.07
C GLY A 49 35.47 18.92 -24.38
N PHE A 50 36.50 18.26 -24.90
CA PHE A 50 36.51 16.81 -25.08
C PHE A 50 37.05 16.06 -23.85
N ILE A 51 38.23 16.43 -23.37
CA ILE A 51 38.98 15.67 -22.35
C ILE A 51 38.31 15.75 -20.98
N VAL A 52 37.82 16.93 -20.57
CA VAL A 52 37.26 17.13 -19.22
C VAL A 52 36.00 16.27 -19.00
N PRO A 53 34.98 16.29 -19.87
CA PRO A 53 33.82 15.42 -19.70
C PRO A 53 34.15 13.93 -19.87
N LEU A 54 35.12 13.59 -20.72
CA LEU A 54 35.51 12.19 -20.94
C LEU A 54 36.08 11.53 -19.68
N ILE A 55 36.75 12.29 -18.81
CA ILE A 55 37.29 11.80 -17.54
C ILE A 55 36.24 11.88 -16.42
N ILE A 56 35.53 13.01 -16.31
CA ILE A 56 34.65 13.28 -15.16
C ILE A 56 33.30 12.57 -15.30
N ALA A 57 32.67 12.62 -16.48
CA ALA A 57 31.30 12.14 -16.67
C ALA A 57 31.14 10.64 -16.36
N PRO A 58 32.06 9.73 -16.74
CA PRO A 58 31.92 8.31 -16.40
C PRO A 58 31.96 8.05 -14.90
N VAL A 59 32.91 8.67 -14.19
CA VAL A 59 33.08 8.50 -12.75
C VAL A 59 31.87 9.05 -12.03
N PHE A 60 31.49 10.29 -12.34
CA PHE A 60 30.36 10.96 -11.70
C PHE A 60 29.03 10.24 -11.96
N SER A 61 28.74 9.87 -13.21
CA SER A 61 27.50 9.17 -13.56
C SER A 61 27.44 7.76 -12.95
N TYR A 62 28.56 7.05 -12.87
CA TYR A 62 28.62 5.76 -12.17
C TYR A 62 28.25 5.90 -10.69
N PHE A 63 28.86 6.86 -9.98
CA PHE A 63 28.56 7.11 -8.58
C PHE A 63 27.11 7.58 -8.37
N GLN A 64 26.61 8.50 -9.19
CA GLN A 64 25.22 8.95 -9.11
C GLN A 64 24.22 7.81 -9.31
N LEU A 65 24.42 6.97 -10.35
CA LEU A 65 23.54 5.84 -10.61
C LEU A 65 23.58 4.81 -9.46
N ARG A 66 24.75 4.58 -8.86
CA ARG A 66 24.90 3.70 -7.68
C ARG A 66 24.17 4.25 -6.46
N LEU A 67 24.32 5.55 -6.18
CA LEU A 67 23.64 6.21 -5.07
C LEU A 67 22.12 6.19 -5.25
N ILE A 68 21.61 6.50 -6.44
CA ILE A 68 20.18 6.43 -6.74
C ILE A 68 19.65 5.00 -6.55
N ALA A 69 20.40 3.99 -7.00
CA ALA A 69 20.00 2.59 -6.82
C ALA A 69 19.95 2.19 -5.33
N GLN A 70 20.91 2.64 -4.52
CA GLN A 70 20.92 2.42 -3.06
C GLN A 70 19.76 3.14 -2.37
N LEU A 71 19.47 4.38 -2.76
CA LEU A 71 18.34 5.14 -2.23
C LEU A 71 17.01 4.45 -2.55
N GLU A 72 16.83 3.99 -3.79
CA GLU A 72 15.64 3.21 -4.18
C GLU A 72 15.53 1.91 -3.36
N GLN A 73 16.64 1.22 -3.11
CA GLN A 73 16.65 0.00 -2.27
C GLN A 73 16.28 0.31 -0.82
N ALA A 74 16.89 1.32 -0.21
CA ALA A 74 16.58 1.74 1.16
C ALA A 74 15.12 2.19 1.28
N TYR A 75 14.62 2.95 0.29
CA TYR A 75 13.23 3.36 0.23
C TYR A 75 12.27 2.17 0.10
N SER A 76 12.59 1.20 -0.75
CA SER A 76 11.81 -0.03 -0.88
C SER A 76 11.82 -0.86 0.40
N GLU A 77 12.95 -0.92 1.11
CA GLU A 77 13.07 -1.64 2.37
C GLU A 77 12.28 -0.94 3.49
N LEU A 78 12.34 0.39 3.55
CA LEU A 78 11.55 1.19 4.47
C LEU A 78 10.05 1.09 4.18
N HIS A 79 9.70 1.01 2.89
CA HIS A 79 8.33 0.74 2.46
C HIS A 79 7.88 -0.67 2.84
N ARG A 80 8.76 -1.68 2.72
CA ARG A 80 8.52 -3.06 3.14
C ARG A 80 8.35 -3.18 4.66
N LEU A 81 9.13 -2.43 5.43
CA LEU A 81 8.99 -2.34 6.90
C LEU A 81 7.70 -1.60 7.31
N SER A 82 7.06 -0.90 6.38
CA SER A 82 5.83 -0.16 6.55
C SER A 82 4.65 -0.86 5.86
N ILE A 83 4.58 -2.20 5.84
CA ILE A 83 3.41 -2.96 5.32
C ILE A 83 2.50 -3.49 6.42
N THR A 84 3.03 -3.68 7.63
CA THR A 84 2.31 -4.18 8.78
C THR A 84 1.98 -3.05 9.75
N ASP A 85 0.84 -3.16 10.41
CA ASP A 85 0.51 -2.37 11.58
C ASP A 85 1.25 -2.95 12.80
N TYR A 86 1.95 -2.09 13.54
CA TYR A 86 2.84 -2.51 14.63
C TYR A 86 2.10 -3.07 15.84
N LEU A 87 0.87 -2.60 16.08
CA LEU A 87 0.07 -3.03 17.23
C LEU A 87 -0.57 -4.39 16.97
N THR A 88 -1.16 -4.55 15.79
CA THR A 88 -2.01 -5.69 15.47
C THR A 88 -1.28 -6.79 14.71
N ASN A 89 -0.10 -6.51 14.14
CA ASN A 89 0.63 -7.36 13.18
C ASN A 89 -0.17 -7.69 11.90
N THR A 90 -1.29 -7.00 11.65
CA THR A 90 -2.03 -7.14 10.38
C THR A 90 -1.38 -6.27 9.32
N HIS A 91 -1.84 -6.34 8.07
CA HIS A 91 -1.42 -5.34 7.09
C HIS A 91 -1.95 -3.96 7.48
N ASN A 92 -1.27 -2.89 7.07
CA ASN A 92 -1.83 -1.56 7.21
C ASN A 92 -2.69 -1.18 6.01
N ARG A 93 -3.46 -0.10 6.17
CA ARG A 93 -4.33 0.48 5.14
C ARG A 93 -3.64 0.65 3.78
N ARG A 94 -2.39 1.15 3.76
CA ARG A 94 -1.67 1.41 2.50
C ARG A 94 -1.44 0.12 1.73
N TYR A 95 -0.94 -0.91 2.41
CA TYR A 95 -0.73 -2.22 1.81
C TYR A 95 -2.06 -2.84 1.37
N PHE A 96 -3.11 -2.72 2.19
CA PHE A 96 -4.45 -3.19 1.86
C PHE A 96 -4.94 -2.63 0.53
N ILE A 97 -4.96 -1.30 0.39
CA ILE A 97 -5.45 -0.63 -0.83
C ILE A 97 -4.64 -1.07 -2.06
N GLN A 98 -3.31 -1.13 -1.94
CA GLN A 98 -2.46 -1.54 -3.06
C GLN A 98 -2.75 -2.97 -3.54
N GLN A 99 -2.87 -3.93 -2.61
CA GLN A 99 -3.17 -5.32 -2.96
C GLN A 99 -4.62 -5.49 -3.41
N ALA A 100 -5.56 -4.83 -2.73
CA ALA A 100 -6.97 -4.85 -3.08
C ALA A 100 -7.22 -4.32 -4.50
N GLN A 101 -6.51 -3.28 -4.95
CA GLN A 101 -6.62 -2.76 -6.31
C GLN A 101 -6.24 -3.82 -7.35
N GLN A 102 -5.18 -4.58 -7.07
CA GLN A 102 -4.71 -5.65 -7.97
C GLN A 102 -5.71 -6.81 -7.99
N MET A 103 -6.19 -7.23 -6.82
CA MET A 103 -7.15 -8.33 -6.69
C MET A 103 -8.51 -7.98 -7.30
N PHE A 104 -8.98 -6.75 -7.14
CA PHE A 104 -10.19 -6.22 -7.78
C PHE A 104 -10.08 -6.27 -9.31
N ALA A 105 -9.00 -5.75 -9.88
CA ALA A 105 -8.80 -5.74 -11.33
C ALA A 105 -8.71 -7.17 -11.90
N MET A 106 -8.08 -8.10 -11.17
CA MET A 106 -8.03 -9.51 -11.55
C MET A 106 -9.42 -10.16 -11.48
N ALA A 107 -10.18 -9.92 -10.41
CA ALA A 107 -11.52 -10.46 -10.23
C ALA A 107 -12.49 -9.97 -11.30
N GLN A 108 -12.47 -8.68 -11.65
CA GLN A 108 -13.26 -8.12 -12.74
C GLN A 108 -12.92 -8.74 -14.10
N ARG A 109 -11.61 -8.83 -14.42
CA ARG A 109 -11.14 -9.37 -15.70
C ARG A 109 -11.51 -10.84 -15.86
N ASP A 110 -11.34 -11.62 -14.79
CA ASP A 110 -11.51 -13.07 -14.81
C ASP A 110 -12.93 -13.50 -14.45
N LEU A 111 -13.85 -12.54 -14.22
CA LEU A 111 -15.23 -12.74 -13.75
C LEU A 111 -15.31 -13.65 -12.52
N LYS A 112 -14.38 -13.46 -11.57
CA LYS A 112 -14.30 -14.23 -10.34
C LYS A 112 -14.94 -13.46 -9.17
N PRO A 113 -15.59 -14.15 -8.24
CA PRO A 113 -16.18 -13.51 -7.09
C PRO A 113 -15.09 -12.94 -6.17
N LEU A 114 -15.39 -11.82 -5.53
CA LEU A 114 -14.52 -11.12 -4.59
C LEU A 114 -15.43 -10.47 -3.57
N SER A 115 -15.17 -10.65 -2.28
CA SER A 115 -15.97 -9.99 -1.23
C SER A 115 -15.07 -9.19 -0.31
N VAL A 116 -15.63 -8.14 0.27
CA VAL A 116 -14.97 -7.30 1.27
C VAL A 116 -15.82 -7.25 2.54
N LEU A 117 -15.13 -7.31 3.67
CA LEU A 117 -15.68 -7.05 4.98
C LEU A 117 -14.98 -5.79 5.50
N LEU A 118 -15.75 -4.80 5.92
CA LEU A 118 -15.24 -3.65 6.65
C LEU A 118 -15.91 -3.64 8.02
N PHE A 119 -15.14 -3.53 9.09
CA PHE A 119 -15.68 -3.57 10.43
C PHE A 119 -14.90 -2.72 11.41
N ASP A 120 -15.56 -2.37 12.51
CA ASP A 120 -15.05 -1.43 13.49
C ASP A 120 -15.45 -1.87 14.90
N ALA A 121 -14.57 -1.63 15.88
CA ALA A 121 -14.82 -1.94 17.28
C ALA A 121 -15.81 -0.96 17.90
N ASP A 122 -16.96 -1.48 18.31
CA ASP A 122 -18.04 -0.67 18.87
C ASP A 122 -17.62 -0.04 20.20
N ASP A 123 -17.92 1.25 20.36
CA ASP A 123 -17.66 2.01 21.59
C ASP A 123 -16.20 1.92 22.07
N PHE A 124 -15.24 1.78 21.14
CA PHE A 124 -13.82 1.63 21.47
C PHE A 124 -13.26 2.78 22.31
N LYS A 125 -13.71 4.01 22.05
CA LYS A 125 -13.38 5.17 22.89
C LYS A 125 -13.81 4.95 24.36
N LYS A 126 -14.98 4.37 24.62
CA LYS A 126 -15.46 4.08 25.98
C LYS A 126 -14.57 3.04 26.66
N ILE A 127 -14.07 2.04 25.92
CA ILE A 127 -13.09 1.07 26.44
C ILE A 127 -11.81 1.79 26.86
N ASN A 128 -11.27 2.67 26.02
CA ASN A 128 -10.08 3.48 26.34
C ASN A 128 -10.32 4.40 27.55
N ASP A 129 -11.44 5.10 27.60
CA ASP A 129 -11.75 6.04 28.67
C ASP A 129 -11.95 5.33 30.02
N THR A 130 -12.47 4.09 29.99
CA THR A 130 -12.75 3.30 31.21
C THR A 130 -11.53 2.51 31.70
N HIS A 131 -10.74 1.95 30.79
CA HIS A 131 -9.68 0.98 31.11
C HIS A 131 -8.26 1.43 30.74
N GLY A 132 -8.13 2.57 30.05
CA GLY A 132 -6.88 3.11 29.56
C GLY A 132 -6.48 2.56 28.19
N HIS A 133 -5.63 3.32 27.48
CA HIS A 133 -5.18 2.99 26.13
C HIS A 133 -4.47 1.63 26.01
N LEU A 134 -3.72 1.20 27.04
CA LEU A 134 -3.06 -0.10 27.03
C LEU A 134 -4.03 -1.27 26.91
N VAL A 135 -5.24 -1.12 27.46
CA VAL A 135 -6.29 -2.14 27.38
C VAL A 135 -6.98 -2.08 26.02
N GLY A 136 -7.26 -0.88 25.51
CA GLY A 136 -7.75 -0.72 24.14
C GLY A 136 -6.79 -1.34 23.11
N ASP A 137 -5.49 -1.16 23.29
CA ASP A 137 -4.47 -1.76 22.44
C ASP A 137 -4.53 -3.29 22.46
N GLN A 138 -4.73 -3.89 23.64
CA GLN A 138 -4.93 -5.35 23.77
C GLN A 138 -6.22 -5.81 23.09
N VAL A 139 -7.30 -5.04 23.17
CA VAL A 139 -8.56 -5.32 22.49
C VAL A 139 -8.37 -5.32 20.97
N LEU A 140 -7.69 -4.32 20.41
CA LEU A 140 -7.40 -4.26 18.97
C LEU A 140 -6.49 -5.42 18.53
N ALA A 141 -5.46 -5.75 19.32
CA ALA A 141 -4.59 -6.88 19.05
C ALA A 141 -5.37 -8.21 19.06
N ARG A 142 -6.32 -8.37 19.98
CA ARG A 142 -7.19 -9.56 20.06
C ARG A 142 -8.15 -9.65 18.87
N ILE A 143 -8.81 -8.57 18.48
CA ILE A 143 -9.67 -8.53 17.29
C ILE A 143 -8.89 -8.94 16.04
N ALA A 144 -7.68 -8.42 15.89
CA ALA A 144 -6.79 -8.75 14.79
C ALA A 144 -6.35 -10.23 14.78
N GLU A 145 -6.00 -10.77 15.95
CA GLU A 145 -5.64 -12.17 16.12
C GLU A 145 -6.80 -13.10 15.73
N VAL A 146 -7.99 -12.84 16.27
CA VAL A 146 -9.21 -13.60 15.96
C VAL A 146 -9.51 -13.53 14.47
N THR A 147 -9.42 -12.34 13.86
CA THR A 147 -9.69 -12.16 12.44
C THR A 147 -8.73 -12.99 11.59
N ARG A 148 -7.41 -12.92 11.85
CA ARG A 148 -6.40 -13.70 11.12
C ARG A 148 -6.57 -15.21 11.27
N ALA A 149 -6.98 -15.68 12.45
CA ALA A 149 -7.20 -17.10 12.69
C ALA A 149 -8.39 -17.67 11.90
N HIS A 150 -9.33 -16.81 11.51
CA HIS A 150 -10.59 -17.19 10.85
C HIS A 150 -10.66 -16.85 9.36
N VAL A 151 -9.54 -16.45 8.76
CA VAL A 151 -9.39 -16.26 7.31
C VAL A 151 -8.33 -17.20 6.74
N ARG A 152 -8.33 -17.37 5.42
CA ARG A 152 -7.36 -18.21 4.70
C ARG A 152 -6.09 -17.42 4.41
N LYS A 153 -4.99 -18.12 4.14
CA LYS A 153 -3.70 -17.50 3.76
C LYS A 153 -3.77 -16.61 2.51
N GLY A 154 -4.74 -16.87 1.62
CA GLY A 154 -4.97 -16.07 0.41
C GLY A 154 -5.83 -14.82 0.63
N ASP A 155 -6.40 -14.67 1.82
CA ASP A 155 -7.23 -13.52 2.18
C ASP A 155 -6.34 -12.39 2.71
N LEU A 156 -6.79 -11.15 2.52
CA LEU A 156 -6.03 -9.97 2.91
C LEU A 156 -6.68 -9.33 4.13
N VAL A 157 -5.97 -9.32 5.27
CA VAL A 157 -6.44 -8.71 6.52
C VAL A 157 -5.61 -7.48 6.84
N ALA A 158 -6.28 -6.36 7.13
CA ALA A 158 -5.61 -5.13 7.49
C ALA A 158 -6.32 -4.35 8.59
N ARG A 159 -5.54 -3.65 9.42
CA ARG A 159 -6.01 -2.51 10.20
C ARG A 159 -6.14 -1.31 9.24
N TYR A 160 -7.38 -1.00 8.91
CA TYR A 160 -7.76 -0.01 7.92
C TYR A 160 -7.74 1.42 8.50
N GLY A 161 -8.07 1.56 9.78
CA GLY A 161 -8.12 2.83 10.51
C GLY A 161 -7.79 2.63 11.99
N GLY A 162 -8.11 3.61 12.84
CA GLY A 162 -7.80 3.57 14.28
C GLY A 162 -8.33 2.29 14.95
N GLU A 163 -9.64 2.08 14.91
CA GLU A 163 -10.32 0.87 15.38
C GLU A 163 -10.99 0.07 14.25
N GLU A 164 -10.68 0.42 13.00
CA GLU A 164 -11.29 -0.15 11.80
C GLU A 164 -10.39 -1.23 11.19
N PHE A 165 -11.01 -2.31 10.72
CA PHE A 165 -10.38 -3.44 10.05
C PHE A 165 -11.06 -3.73 8.72
N ALA A 166 -10.27 -4.18 7.75
CA ALA A 166 -10.74 -4.60 6.45
C ALA A 166 -10.24 -6.02 6.13
N VAL A 167 -11.10 -6.82 5.53
CA VAL A 167 -10.79 -8.16 5.03
C VAL A 167 -11.23 -8.26 3.58
N LEU A 168 -10.33 -8.67 2.69
CA LEU A 168 -10.65 -8.96 1.29
C LEU A 168 -10.55 -10.46 1.04
N LEU A 169 -11.63 -11.04 0.51
CA LEU A 169 -11.83 -12.46 0.29
C LEU A 169 -11.89 -12.76 -1.22
N PRO A 170 -10.76 -13.10 -1.87
CA PRO A 170 -10.76 -13.48 -3.28
C PRO A 170 -11.49 -14.81 -3.49
N ASN A 171 -12.12 -14.97 -4.65
CA ASN A 171 -12.85 -16.18 -5.04
C ASN A 171 -13.96 -16.56 -4.04
N THR A 172 -14.62 -15.58 -3.43
CA THR A 172 -15.61 -15.78 -2.36
C THR A 172 -16.89 -15.01 -2.71
N GLN A 173 -18.05 -15.67 -2.76
CA GLN A 173 -19.33 -15.00 -3.02
C GLN A 173 -19.92 -14.47 -1.71
N ILE A 174 -21.09 -13.84 -1.79
CA ILE A 174 -21.71 -13.21 -0.62
C ILE A 174 -22.06 -14.21 0.50
N PRO A 175 -22.59 -15.43 0.24
CA PRO A 175 -22.95 -16.35 1.32
C PRO A 175 -21.72 -16.82 2.10
N GLU A 176 -20.62 -17.18 1.41
CA GLU A 176 -19.40 -17.61 2.09
C GLU A 176 -18.70 -16.45 2.80
N ALA A 177 -18.77 -15.24 2.26
CA ALA A 177 -18.25 -14.05 2.93
C ALA A 177 -19.03 -13.74 4.22
N LEU A 178 -20.35 -13.96 4.21
CA LEU A 178 -21.20 -13.81 5.38
C LEU A 178 -20.87 -14.87 6.45
N GLU A 179 -20.62 -16.12 6.07
CA GLU A 179 -20.17 -17.16 7.00
C GLU A 179 -18.84 -16.78 7.68
N VAL A 180 -17.89 -16.25 6.91
CA VAL A 180 -16.61 -15.75 7.46
C VAL A 180 -16.85 -14.58 8.41
N ALA A 181 -17.71 -13.62 8.05
CA ALA A 181 -18.06 -12.48 8.90
C ALA A 181 -18.71 -12.93 10.21
N MET A 182 -19.71 -13.82 10.14
CA MET A 182 -20.40 -14.37 11.30
C MET A 182 -19.45 -15.10 12.23
N ARG A 183 -18.53 -15.90 11.68
CA ARG A 183 -17.51 -16.59 12.48
C ARG A 183 -16.59 -15.60 13.19
N ILE A 184 -16.05 -14.62 12.47
CA ILE A 184 -15.19 -13.58 13.08
C ILE A 184 -15.95 -12.84 14.18
N HIS A 185 -17.19 -12.40 13.90
CA HIS A 185 -18.05 -11.69 14.83
C HIS A 185 -18.29 -12.48 16.12
N GLN A 186 -18.70 -13.75 16.00
CA GLN A 186 -18.95 -14.61 17.14
C GLN A 186 -17.68 -14.92 17.94
N GLU A 187 -16.55 -15.12 17.26
CA GLU A 187 -15.28 -15.41 17.92
C GLU A 187 -14.72 -14.19 18.66
N ILE A 188 -14.95 -12.97 18.17
CA ILE A 188 -14.59 -11.75 18.92
C ILE A 188 -15.38 -11.68 20.23
N LEU A 189 -16.69 -11.98 20.19
CA LEU A 189 -17.53 -12.01 21.40
C LEU A 189 -17.08 -13.08 22.40
N ASN A 190 -16.67 -14.26 21.90
CA ASN A 190 -16.31 -15.41 22.72
C ASN A 190 -14.88 -15.34 23.30
N ASN A 191 -14.03 -14.43 22.80
CA ASN A 191 -12.64 -14.32 23.21
C ASN A 191 -12.33 -12.95 23.84
N PRO A 192 -12.89 -12.63 25.03
CA PRO A 192 -12.66 -11.37 25.71
C PRO A 192 -11.20 -11.21 26.14
N VAL A 193 -10.78 -9.95 26.26
CA VAL A 193 -9.48 -9.63 26.89
C VAL A 193 -9.65 -9.66 28.41
N THR A 194 -8.82 -10.44 29.10
CA THR A 194 -8.80 -10.43 30.58
C THR A 194 -7.92 -9.29 31.08
N TYR A 195 -8.50 -8.36 31.84
CA TYR A 195 -7.78 -7.26 32.47
C TYR A 195 -8.19 -7.12 33.94
N ALA A 196 -7.19 -7.05 34.83
CA ALA A 196 -7.40 -6.97 36.28
C ALA A 196 -8.35 -8.07 36.84
N GLY A 197 -8.34 -9.26 36.24
CA GLY A 197 -9.20 -10.39 36.64
C GLY A 197 -10.62 -10.37 36.06
N SER A 198 -10.99 -9.35 35.28
CA SER A 198 -12.31 -9.21 34.67
C SER A 198 -12.25 -9.35 33.14
N PRO A 199 -13.24 -10.00 32.50
CA PRO A 199 -13.33 -10.06 31.05
C PRO A 199 -13.84 -8.72 30.48
N ILE A 200 -13.14 -8.21 29.47
CA ILE A 200 -13.56 -7.07 28.66
C ILE A 200 -13.99 -7.62 27.31
N VAL A 201 -15.30 -7.63 27.10
CA VAL A 201 -15.93 -8.07 25.85
C VAL A 201 -16.02 -6.86 24.92
N ALA A 202 -15.36 -6.96 23.76
CA ALA A 202 -15.56 -6.01 22.68
C ALA A 202 -16.60 -6.56 21.71
N THR A 203 -17.41 -5.68 21.12
CA THR A 203 -18.30 -6.01 20.01
C THR A 203 -17.82 -5.30 18.75
N VAL A 204 -18.18 -5.83 17.59
CA VAL A 204 -17.89 -5.19 16.31
C VAL A 204 -19.14 -5.06 15.47
N SER A 205 -19.22 -3.96 14.74
CA SER A 205 -20.17 -3.77 13.65
C SER A 205 -19.47 -4.05 12.33
N MET A 206 -20.11 -4.75 11.39
CA MET A 206 -19.51 -5.16 10.12
C MET A 206 -20.41 -4.83 8.93
N GLY A 207 -19.82 -4.33 7.86
CA GLY A 207 -20.41 -4.24 6.53
C GLY A 207 -19.80 -5.30 5.60
N VAL A 208 -20.63 -6.08 4.91
CA VAL A 208 -20.18 -7.15 4.01
C VAL A 208 -20.73 -6.93 2.60
N VAL A 209 -19.84 -6.94 1.61
CA VAL A 209 -20.21 -6.64 0.21
C VAL A 209 -19.46 -7.57 -0.74
N ALA A 210 -20.16 -8.05 -1.77
CA ALA A 210 -19.56 -8.77 -2.87
C ALA A 210 -19.38 -7.85 -4.08
N LEU A 211 -18.33 -8.12 -4.85
CA LEU A 211 -18.08 -7.49 -6.13
C LEU A 211 -19.21 -7.84 -7.10
N GLU A 212 -19.89 -6.79 -7.57
CA GLU A 212 -20.88 -6.87 -8.63
C GLU A 212 -20.32 -6.26 -9.93
N LEU A 213 -20.87 -6.66 -11.08
CA LEU A 213 -20.49 -6.13 -12.40
C LEU A 213 -20.72 -4.62 -12.56
N SER A 214 -21.59 -4.04 -11.73
CA SER A 214 -21.87 -2.61 -11.66
C SER A 214 -20.69 -1.80 -11.13
N HIS A 215 -19.88 -2.37 -10.22
CA HIS A 215 -18.73 -1.69 -9.65
C HIS A 215 -17.68 -1.48 -10.74
N ARG A 216 -17.24 -0.24 -10.93
CA ARG A 216 -16.18 0.16 -11.86
C ARG A 216 -14.84 0.29 -11.17
N THR A 217 -14.85 0.58 -9.87
CA THR A 217 -13.66 0.86 -9.07
C THR A 217 -13.68 0.13 -7.74
N LEU A 218 -12.49 -0.09 -7.16
CA LEU A 218 -12.37 -0.59 -5.79
C LEU A 218 -13.04 0.36 -4.80
N ASP A 219 -12.94 1.67 -5.03
CA ASP A 219 -13.49 2.69 -4.13
C ASP A 219 -15.02 2.59 -4.03
N GLU A 220 -15.73 2.30 -5.13
CA GLU A 220 -17.17 2.04 -5.10
C GLU A 220 -17.51 0.81 -4.23
N LEU A 221 -16.73 -0.27 -4.36
CA LEU A 221 -16.94 -1.49 -3.57
C LEU A 221 -16.71 -1.22 -2.07
N LEU A 222 -15.65 -0.47 -1.73
CA LEU A 222 -15.35 -0.08 -0.36
C LEU A 222 -16.38 0.90 0.20
N ALA A 223 -16.86 1.87 -0.59
CA ALA A 223 -17.90 2.80 -0.19
C ALA A 223 -19.22 2.09 0.12
N LYS A 224 -19.56 1.05 -0.64
CA LYS A 224 -20.73 0.21 -0.37
C LYS A 224 -20.59 -0.56 0.95
N ALA A 225 -19.37 -1.03 1.25
CA ALA A 225 -19.08 -1.72 2.51
C ALA A 225 -19.10 -0.77 3.71
N ASP A 226 -18.58 0.44 3.54
CA ASP A 226 -18.67 1.51 4.52
C ASP A 226 -20.12 1.91 4.80
N GLY A 227 -20.95 2.05 3.76
CA GLY A 227 -22.39 2.30 3.92
C GLY A 227 -23.11 1.20 4.70
N ALA A 228 -22.73 -0.06 4.51
CA ALA A 228 -23.25 -1.19 5.29
C ALA A 228 -22.77 -1.15 6.75
N LEU A 229 -21.49 -0.88 6.99
CA LEU A 229 -20.93 -0.69 8.33
C LEU A 229 -21.61 0.46 9.08
N TYR A 230 -21.83 1.58 8.39
CA TYR A 230 -22.54 2.73 8.93
C TYR A 230 -23.98 2.37 9.34
N ARG A 231 -24.70 1.59 8.53
CA ARG A 231 -26.00 1.04 8.92
C ARG A 231 -25.90 0.18 10.17
N ALA A 232 -24.93 -0.72 10.24
CA ALA A 232 -24.73 -1.60 11.39
C ALA A 232 -24.55 -0.81 12.70
N LYS A 233 -23.73 0.25 12.65
CA LYS A 233 -23.52 1.15 13.79
C LYS A 233 -24.78 1.89 14.23
N ASN A 234 -25.64 2.27 13.28
CA ASN A 234 -26.86 3.03 13.55
C ASN A 234 -28.09 2.16 13.88
N THR A 235 -28.08 0.88 13.53
CA THR A 235 -29.18 -0.07 13.80
C THR A 235 -28.97 -0.89 15.08
N GLY A 236 -28.08 -0.43 15.97
CA GLY A 236 -27.89 -1.00 17.31
C GLY A 236 -26.54 -1.65 17.56
N LYS A 237 -25.57 -1.52 16.63
CA LYS A 237 -24.22 -2.07 16.75
C LYS A 237 -24.19 -3.60 16.90
N ASN A 238 -23.00 -4.18 17.13
CA ASN A 238 -22.80 -5.61 17.37
C ASN A 238 -23.51 -6.50 16.33
N ARG A 239 -23.38 -6.16 15.04
CA ARG A 239 -24.12 -6.82 13.97
C ARG A 239 -23.42 -6.73 12.63
N ILE A 240 -23.93 -7.53 11.71
CA ILE A 240 -23.48 -7.59 10.33
C ILE A 240 -24.59 -7.06 9.45
N GLU A 241 -24.27 -6.12 8.57
CA GLU A 241 -25.16 -5.61 7.53
C GLU A 241 -24.57 -5.93 6.15
N LEU A 242 -25.42 -6.32 5.22
CA LEU A 242 -25.04 -6.51 3.82
C LEU A 242 -25.09 -5.16 3.09
N GLY A 243 -24.16 -4.93 2.17
CA GLY A 243 -24.30 -3.87 1.17
C GLY A 243 -25.38 -4.25 0.18
N SER A 244 -26.57 -3.65 0.28
CA SER A 244 -27.65 -3.85 -0.68
C SER A 244 -27.21 -3.42 -2.08
N ALA A 245 -27.46 -4.24 -3.10
CA ALA A 245 -27.61 -3.72 -4.45
C ALA A 245 -28.71 -2.67 -4.41
N ASP A 246 -28.40 -1.42 -4.74
CA ASP A 246 -29.44 -0.48 -5.11
C ASP A 246 -30.19 -1.15 -6.28
N VAL A 247 -31.47 -1.47 -6.05
CA VAL A 247 -32.39 -2.02 -7.05
C VAL A 247 -32.75 -0.92 -8.04
#